data_AF-A0ABD3PFJ6-F1
#
_entry.id   AF-A0ABD3PFJ6-F1
#
_cell.length_a   1.000
_cell.length_b   1.000
_cell.length_c   1.000
_cell.angle_alpha   90.00
_cell.angle_beta   90.00
_cell.angle_gamma   90.00
#
_symmetry.space_group_name_H-M   'P 1'
#
loop_
_entity.id
_entity.type
_entity.pdbx_description
1 polymer ?
#
loop_
_entity_poly.entity_id
_entity_poly.type
_entity_poly.pdbx_seq_one_letter_code
_entity_poly.pdbx_strand_id
1 'polypeptide(L)'
;RDEVAMKVKETLPKGTVFIPPYNHKYGTVGKEIFEDLKYWKGTYNHAAKEESIRLDYLFVCVGGGGLIEGNSLVAAAISPNRKIIGVEPEVGIDAQQSLQRGKIVTIETPRTIADGAQTQHLGELVFPIMQHNVSQIMTVIDDELVQDMKFFGETMKIIVQPTGCLGLAGLRKRWTVVKFPKAVVVRLFYPVAMLI
;
A
#
# COMPACT_ATOMS: atom_id res chain seq x y z
N ARG A 1 -8.44 -12.48 8.73
CA ARG A 1 -7.12 -12.11 9.30
C ARG A 1 -7.24 -11.64 10.75
N ASP A 2 -8.14 -10.72 11.07
CA ASP A 2 -8.26 -10.14 12.42
C ASP A 2 -8.69 -11.18 13.46
N GLU A 3 -9.59 -12.09 13.09
CA GLU A 3 -9.92 -13.26 13.94
C GLU A 3 -8.71 -14.15 14.23
N VAL A 4 -7.85 -14.38 13.22
CA VAL A 4 -6.62 -15.18 13.39
C VAL A 4 -5.64 -14.44 14.29
N ALA A 5 -5.49 -13.13 14.09
CA ALA A 5 -4.64 -12.28 14.91
C ALA A 5 -5.10 -12.26 16.38
N MET A 6 -6.41 -12.23 16.63
CA MET A 6 -7.00 -12.30 17.97
C MET A 6 -6.81 -13.69 18.60
N LYS A 7 -7.04 -14.77 17.85
CA LYS A 7 -6.75 -16.14 18.31
C LYS A 7 -5.28 -16.33 18.68
N VAL A 8 -4.36 -15.80 17.86
CA VAL A 8 -2.92 -15.83 18.16
C VAL A 8 -2.63 -15.06 19.45
N LYS A 9 -3.18 -13.84 19.60
CA LYS A 9 -3.02 -13.02 20.80
C LYS A 9 -3.43 -13.76 22.08
N GLU A 10 -4.52 -14.50 22.04
CA GLU A 10 -5.03 -15.30 23.18
C GLU A 10 -4.10 -16.46 23.56
N THR A 11 -3.29 -16.96 22.61
CA THR A 11 -2.32 -18.05 22.85
C THR A 11 -0.96 -17.57 23.33
N LEU A 12 -0.72 -16.25 23.43
CA LEU A 12 0.59 -15.72 23.75
C LEU A 12 0.91 -15.87 25.25
N PRO A 13 2.16 -16.21 25.62
CA PRO A 13 2.60 -16.26 27.00
C PRO A 13 2.39 -14.93 27.74
N LYS A 14 2.20 -15.00 29.07
CA LYS A 14 2.19 -13.81 29.93
C LYS A 14 3.51 -13.05 29.78
N GLY A 15 3.41 -11.76 29.46
CA GLY A 15 4.56 -10.87 29.23
C GLY A 15 4.89 -10.61 27.76
N THR A 16 4.21 -11.28 26.82
CA THR A 16 4.39 -11.00 25.39
C THR A 16 3.64 -9.73 24.97
N VAL A 17 4.34 -8.84 24.25
CA VAL A 17 3.74 -7.65 23.62
C VAL A 17 3.23 -8.04 22.24
N PHE A 18 1.91 -8.02 22.06
CA PHE A 18 1.29 -8.24 20.75
C PHE A 18 1.32 -6.95 19.94
N ILE A 19 2.01 -6.98 18.80
CA ILE A 19 1.98 -5.90 17.81
C ILE A 19 0.95 -6.31 16.74
N PRO A 20 -0.17 -5.57 16.60
CA PRO A 20 -1.19 -5.93 15.64
C PRO A 20 -0.68 -5.72 14.20
N PRO A 21 -1.21 -6.46 13.21
CA PRO A 21 -0.75 -6.39 11.82
C PRO A 21 -0.95 -5.01 11.17
N TYR A 22 -1.85 -4.19 11.73
CA TYR A 22 -2.11 -2.79 11.41
C TYR A 22 -2.83 -2.14 12.61
N ASN A 23 -3.16 -0.85 12.54
CA ASN A 23 -3.85 -0.12 13.62
C ASN A 23 -3.06 -0.09 14.94
N HIS A 24 -1.79 0.32 14.86
CA HIS A 24 -0.91 0.49 16.01
C HIS A 24 -0.36 1.91 16.08
N LYS A 25 -0.10 2.42 17.28
CA LYS A 25 0.41 3.79 17.52
C LYS A 25 1.77 4.10 16.90
N TYR A 26 2.52 3.08 16.44
CA TYR A 26 3.82 3.26 15.79
C TYR A 26 3.77 3.11 14.26
N GLY A 27 2.59 2.82 13.68
CA GLY A 27 2.40 2.56 12.25
C GLY A 27 3.15 1.30 11.75
N THR A 28 2.94 0.94 10.48
CA THR A 28 3.87 0.03 9.77
C THR A 28 4.89 0.87 9.03
N VAL A 29 6.14 0.76 9.43
CA VAL A 29 7.27 1.65 9.09
C VAL A 29 7.41 1.91 7.58
N GLY A 30 7.30 3.17 7.13
CA GLY A 30 7.56 3.61 5.75
C GLY A 30 9.03 3.96 5.44
N LYS A 31 9.97 3.60 6.33
CA LYS A 31 11.40 3.94 6.23
C LYS A 31 12.06 3.39 4.96
N GLU A 32 11.55 2.26 4.46
CA GLU A 32 12.03 1.60 3.25
C GLU A 32 11.94 2.53 2.01
N ILE A 33 10.85 3.29 1.85
CA ILE A 33 10.74 4.27 0.76
C ILE A 33 11.86 5.33 0.83
N PHE A 34 12.20 5.80 2.02
CA PHE A 34 13.29 6.78 2.19
C PHE A 34 14.66 6.19 1.86
N GLU A 35 14.89 4.92 2.21
CA GLU A 35 16.16 4.23 1.96
C GLU A 35 16.30 3.87 0.47
N ASP A 36 15.25 3.39 -0.19
CA ASP A 36 15.25 3.06 -1.62
C ASP A 36 15.41 4.32 -2.49
N LEU A 37 14.74 5.42 -2.13
CA LEU A 37 14.91 6.71 -2.83
C LEU A 37 16.33 7.29 -2.65
N LYS A 38 16.98 7.05 -1.50
CA LYS A 38 18.39 7.42 -1.27
C LYS A 38 19.34 6.52 -2.06
N TYR A 39 19.09 5.21 -2.09
CA TYR A 39 19.91 4.25 -2.84
C TYR A 39 19.86 4.53 -4.34
N TRP A 40 18.68 4.88 -4.88
CA TRP A 40 18.52 5.28 -6.28
C TRP A 40 19.41 6.46 -6.69
N LYS A 41 19.56 7.49 -5.85
CA LYS A 41 20.52 8.60 -6.11
C LYS A 41 21.94 8.09 -6.31
N GLY A 42 22.36 7.09 -5.53
CA GLY A 42 23.70 6.52 -5.59
C GLY A 42 23.95 5.65 -6.82
N THR A 43 22.96 4.88 -7.27
CA THR A 43 23.17 3.89 -8.35
C THR A 43 22.95 4.46 -9.75
N TYR A 44 21.94 5.33 -9.96
CA TYR A 44 21.50 5.71 -11.31
C TYR A 44 21.81 7.17 -11.70
N ASN A 45 22.27 8.01 -10.77
CA ASN A 45 22.37 9.44 -11.04
C ASN A 45 23.63 10.07 -10.43
N HIS A 46 24.81 9.56 -10.83
CA HIS A 46 26.12 10.05 -10.37
C HIS A 46 26.37 11.55 -10.65
N ALA A 47 25.57 12.17 -11.55
CA ALA A 47 25.68 13.58 -11.93
C ALA A 47 24.55 14.48 -11.36
N ALA A 48 23.57 13.95 -10.64
CA ALA A 48 22.44 14.75 -10.13
C ALA A 48 22.85 15.55 -8.88
N LYS A 49 23.35 16.77 -9.11
CA LYS A 49 23.46 17.81 -8.08
C LYS A 49 22.10 18.00 -7.40
N GLU A 50 22.05 17.82 -6.08
CA GLU A 50 21.09 18.36 -5.09
C GLU A 50 19.62 18.64 -5.49
N GLU A 51 19.05 17.96 -6.49
CA GLU A 51 17.60 18.05 -6.71
C GLU A 51 16.86 17.33 -5.58
N SER A 52 15.85 18.01 -5.03
CA SER A 52 14.91 17.44 -4.07
C SER A 52 14.19 16.25 -4.71
N ILE A 53 14.20 15.10 -4.03
CA ILE A 53 13.45 13.92 -4.49
C ILE A 53 11.97 14.29 -4.50
N ARG A 54 11.36 14.25 -5.69
CA ARG A 54 9.94 14.57 -5.88
C ARG A 54 9.19 13.33 -6.34
N LEU A 55 8.22 12.93 -5.54
CA LEU A 55 7.27 11.87 -5.79
C LEU A 55 5.93 12.50 -6.21
N ASP A 56 5.48 12.25 -7.44
CA ASP A 56 4.18 12.78 -7.91
C ASP A 56 3.02 11.83 -7.60
N TYR A 57 3.23 10.51 -7.74
CA TYR A 57 2.21 9.48 -7.46
C TYR A 57 2.78 8.31 -6.67
N LEU A 58 2.03 7.87 -5.66
CA LEU A 58 2.33 6.69 -4.85
C LEU A 58 1.13 5.75 -4.84
N PHE A 59 1.30 4.55 -5.40
CA PHE A 59 0.27 3.50 -5.35
C PHE A 59 0.58 2.53 -4.22
N VAL A 60 -0.37 2.30 -3.31
CA VAL A 60 -0.19 1.45 -2.14
C VAL A 60 -1.35 0.48 -2.00
N CYS A 61 -1.03 -0.79 -1.73
CA CYS A 61 -2.01 -1.83 -1.43
C CYS A 61 -2.78 -1.49 -0.15
N VAL A 62 -4.10 -1.67 -0.14
CA VAL A 62 -4.96 -1.37 1.01
C VAL A 62 -5.70 -2.62 1.45
N GLY A 63 -5.51 -2.97 2.72
CA GLY A 63 -6.46 -3.75 3.53
C GLY A 63 -6.82 -2.86 4.72
N GLY A 64 -6.49 -3.29 5.94
CA GLY A 64 -6.70 -2.48 7.16
C GLY A 64 -5.96 -1.12 7.25
N GLY A 65 -5.15 -0.80 6.23
CA GLY A 65 -4.62 0.53 5.96
C GLY A 65 -3.32 0.92 6.66
N GLY A 66 -2.71 0.04 7.47
CA GLY A 66 -1.42 0.34 8.11
C GLY A 66 -0.32 0.70 7.11
N LEU A 67 -0.19 -0.07 6.02
CA LEU A 67 0.86 0.16 5.02
C LEU A 67 0.71 1.53 4.35
N ILE A 68 -0.50 1.87 3.91
CA ILE A 68 -0.75 3.17 3.28
C ILE A 68 -0.60 4.32 4.27
N GLU A 69 -0.98 4.14 5.53
CA GLU A 69 -0.76 5.11 6.61
C GLU A 69 0.72 5.43 6.78
N GLY A 70 1.56 4.44 7.05
CA GLY A 70 3.00 4.65 7.26
C GLY A 70 3.71 5.24 6.04
N ASN A 71 3.38 4.75 4.84
CA ASN A 71 3.93 5.32 3.60
C ASN A 71 3.42 6.74 3.33
N SER A 72 2.18 7.06 3.75
CA SER A 72 1.60 8.38 3.54
C SER A 72 2.31 9.47 4.34
N LEU A 73 2.69 9.17 5.59
CA LEU A 73 3.40 10.08 6.48
C LEU A 73 4.81 10.38 5.96
N VAL A 74 5.52 9.34 5.54
CA VAL A 74 6.85 9.47 4.93
C VAL A 74 6.78 10.30 3.67
N ALA A 75 5.87 9.97 2.78
CA ALA A 75 5.75 10.67 1.52
C ALA A 75 5.33 12.14 1.73
N ALA A 76 4.64 12.48 2.83
CA ALA A 76 4.31 13.88 3.22
C ALA A 76 5.55 14.70 3.49
N ALA A 77 6.50 14.13 4.22
CA ALA A 77 7.74 14.79 4.53
C ALA A 77 8.62 15.02 3.27
N ILE A 78 8.57 14.12 2.30
CA ILE A 78 9.41 14.19 1.08
C ILE A 78 8.79 15.07 0.00
N SER A 79 7.47 14.95 -0.22
CA SER A 79 6.80 15.53 -1.38
C SER A 79 5.39 16.01 -1.00
N PRO A 80 5.23 17.28 -0.60
CA PRO A 80 3.95 17.80 -0.12
C PRO A 80 2.85 17.79 -1.20
N ASN A 81 3.21 17.90 -2.48
CA ASN A 81 2.27 17.97 -3.61
C ASN A 81 1.94 16.62 -4.26
N ARG A 82 2.37 15.50 -3.67
CA ARG A 82 2.15 14.15 -4.23
C ARG A 82 0.67 13.74 -4.20
N LYS A 83 0.35 12.69 -4.95
CA LYS A 83 -0.93 11.97 -4.89
C LYS A 83 -0.71 10.56 -4.37
N ILE A 84 -1.33 10.24 -3.24
CA ILE A 84 -1.32 8.88 -2.69
C ILE A 84 -2.61 8.19 -3.11
N ILE A 85 -2.47 7.06 -3.78
CA ILE A 85 -3.55 6.26 -4.31
C ILE A 85 -3.54 4.92 -3.58
N GLY A 86 -4.57 4.65 -2.79
CA GLY A 86 -4.79 3.31 -2.25
C GLY A 86 -5.41 2.40 -3.30
N VAL A 87 -5.11 1.12 -3.25
CA VAL A 87 -5.70 0.11 -4.15
C VAL A 87 -6.25 -1.06 -3.35
N GLU A 88 -7.55 -1.29 -3.50
CA GLU A 88 -8.32 -2.38 -2.89
C GLU A 88 -8.74 -3.40 -3.96
N PRO A 89 -9.03 -4.66 -3.57
CA PRO A 89 -9.79 -5.56 -4.42
C PRO A 89 -11.22 -5.03 -4.60
N GLU A 90 -11.84 -5.26 -5.77
CA GLU A 90 -13.18 -4.73 -6.09
C GLU A 90 -14.30 -5.17 -5.15
N VAL A 91 -14.12 -6.31 -4.48
CA VAL A 91 -15.06 -6.87 -3.52
C VAL A 91 -14.77 -6.41 -2.08
N GLY A 92 -13.56 -5.87 -1.80
CA GLY A 92 -13.10 -5.43 -0.49
C GLY A 92 -12.98 -3.92 -0.40
N ILE A 93 -14.09 -3.21 -0.60
CA ILE A 93 -14.15 -1.76 -0.79
C ILE A 93 -14.40 -0.96 0.50
N ASP A 94 -13.93 -1.46 1.64
CA ASP A 94 -14.18 -0.82 2.93
C ASP A 94 -13.48 0.53 3.07
N ALA A 95 -12.22 0.66 2.63
CA ALA A 95 -11.51 1.93 2.70
C ALA A 95 -12.09 2.97 1.74
N GLN A 96 -12.43 2.57 0.51
CA GLN A 96 -13.08 3.46 -0.45
C GLN A 96 -14.40 4.00 0.11
N GLN A 97 -15.28 3.13 0.60
CA GLN A 97 -16.54 3.56 1.21
C GLN A 97 -16.31 4.41 2.46
N SER A 98 -15.30 4.07 3.28
CA SER A 98 -15.00 4.79 4.51
C SER A 98 -14.57 6.23 4.23
N LEU A 99 -13.65 6.44 3.28
CA LEU A 99 -13.18 7.78 2.91
C LEU A 99 -14.28 8.61 2.26
N GLN A 100 -15.09 8.02 1.37
CA GLN A 100 -16.21 8.72 0.74
C GLN A 100 -17.27 9.18 1.75
N ARG A 101 -17.55 8.35 2.79
CA ARG A 101 -18.55 8.66 3.81
C ARG A 101 -18.01 9.47 4.99
N GLY A 102 -16.69 9.67 5.06
CA GLY A 102 -16.05 10.35 6.18
C GLY A 102 -16.13 9.60 7.51
N LYS A 103 -16.49 8.31 7.50
CA LYS A 103 -16.56 7.43 8.68
C LYS A 103 -16.20 6.00 8.29
N ILE A 104 -15.64 5.23 9.22
CA ILE A 104 -15.30 3.82 8.98
C ILE A 104 -16.57 3.03 8.62
N VAL A 105 -16.47 2.27 7.54
CA VAL A 105 -17.47 1.35 7.04
C VAL A 105 -17.00 -0.07 7.28
N THR A 106 -17.91 -0.91 7.73
CA THR A 106 -17.69 -2.35 7.87
C THR A 106 -18.42 -3.09 6.76
N ILE A 107 -17.74 -4.04 6.12
CA ILE A 107 -18.28 -4.94 5.10
C ILE A 107 -18.16 -6.41 5.54
N GLU A 108 -18.84 -7.31 4.84
CA GLU A 108 -18.55 -8.75 4.98
C GLU A 108 -17.13 -9.06 4.51
N THR A 109 -16.53 -10.14 5.04
CA THR A 109 -15.20 -10.57 4.63
C THR A 109 -15.17 -10.80 3.11
N PRO A 110 -14.41 -10.02 2.34
CA PRO A 110 -14.47 -10.09 0.90
C PRO A 110 -13.81 -11.38 0.40
N ARG A 111 -14.37 -11.96 -0.67
CA ARG A 111 -13.83 -13.18 -1.29
C ARG A 111 -12.96 -12.79 -2.49
N THR A 112 -11.66 -12.75 -2.27
CA THR A 112 -10.64 -12.35 -3.26
C THR A 112 -9.37 -13.17 -3.04
N ILE A 113 -8.58 -13.35 -4.09
CA ILE A 113 -7.22 -13.92 -3.96
C ILE A 113 -6.25 -12.98 -3.23
N ALA A 114 -6.58 -11.69 -3.07
CA ALA A 114 -5.84 -10.74 -2.26
C ALA A 114 -6.10 -10.95 -0.76
N ASP A 115 -5.62 -12.07 -0.23
CA ASP A 115 -5.73 -12.53 1.16
C ASP A 115 -5.40 -11.46 2.23
N GLY A 116 -4.35 -10.66 1.98
CA GLY A 116 -3.90 -9.58 2.86
C GLY A 116 -4.78 -8.31 2.80
N ALA A 117 -5.73 -8.25 1.86
CA ALA A 117 -6.73 -7.20 1.72
C ALA A 117 -8.15 -7.67 2.05
N GLN A 118 -8.30 -8.82 2.74
CA GLN A 118 -9.60 -9.30 3.22
C GLN A 118 -10.04 -8.71 4.56
N THR A 119 -9.72 -7.45 4.82
CA THR A 119 -10.21 -6.76 6.01
C THR A 119 -11.67 -6.40 5.84
N GLN A 120 -12.38 -6.33 6.97
CA GLN A 120 -13.79 -5.91 6.99
C GLN A 120 -13.93 -4.40 7.17
N HIS A 121 -12.90 -3.74 7.71
CA HIS A 121 -12.87 -2.31 7.93
C HIS A 121 -11.43 -1.81 8.14
N LEU A 122 -11.25 -0.50 7.94
CA LEU A 122 -10.02 0.22 8.29
C LEU A 122 -9.78 0.26 9.81
N GLY A 123 -8.50 0.41 10.19
CA GLY A 123 -8.13 0.68 11.58
C GLY A 123 -8.53 2.09 12.03
N GLU A 124 -8.97 2.22 13.29
CA GLU A 124 -9.39 3.50 13.87
C GLU A 124 -8.28 4.56 13.94
N LEU A 125 -7.02 4.16 14.20
CA LEU A 125 -5.87 5.06 14.20
C LEU A 125 -5.41 5.42 12.79
N VAL A 126 -5.65 4.52 11.84
CA VAL A 126 -5.24 4.64 10.44
C VAL A 126 -6.18 5.58 9.68
N PHE A 127 -7.48 5.49 9.94
CA PHE A 127 -8.50 6.21 9.18
C PHE A 127 -8.32 7.73 9.15
N PRO A 128 -8.08 8.43 10.27
CA PRO A 128 -7.86 9.88 10.25
C PRO A 128 -6.61 10.30 9.44
N ILE A 129 -5.55 9.49 9.48
CA ILE A 129 -4.33 9.75 8.72
C ILE A 129 -4.60 9.56 7.22
N MET A 130 -5.36 8.52 6.87
CA MET A 130 -5.78 8.31 5.48
C MET A 130 -6.67 9.44 4.98
N GLN A 131 -7.62 9.94 5.77
CA GLN A 131 -8.47 11.08 5.40
C GLN A 131 -7.65 12.34 5.07
N HIS A 132 -6.54 12.55 5.76
CA HIS A 132 -5.67 13.71 5.53
C HIS A 132 -4.72 13.53 4.33
N ASN A 133 -4.15 12.33 4.16
CA ASN A 133 -3.04 12.13 3.23
C ASN A 133 -3.41 11.39 1.93
N VAL A 134 -4.45 10.55 1.93
CA VAL A 134 -4.79 9.70 0.78
C VAL A 134 -5.68 10.47 -0.18
N SER A 135 -5.27 10.57 -1.44
CA SER A 135 -5.97 11.34 -2.46
C SER A 135 -7.18 10.62 -3.05
N GLN A 136 -7.10 9.30 -3.22
CA GLN A 136 -8.20 8.47 -3.70
C GLN A 136 -7.96 6.99 -3.37
N ILE A 137 -9.00 6.18 -3.43
CA ILE A 137 -8.92 4.70 -3.43
C ILE A 137 -9.44 4.18 -4.77
N MET A 138 -8.63 3.35 -5.42
CA MET A 138 -8.97 2.62 -6.64
C MET A 138 -9.26 1.16 -6.31
N THR A 139 -9.97 0.49 -7.21
CA THR A 139 -10.26 -0.93 -7.11
C THR A 139 -9.77 -1.71 -8.32
N VAL A 140 -9.37 -2.95 -8.09
CA VAL A 140 -8.93 -3.89 -9.13
C VAL A 140 -9.58 -5.26 -8.94
N ILE A 141 -9.72 -6.00 -10.03
CA ILE A 141 -10.31 -7.34 -10.02
C ILE A 141 -9.22 -8.41 -9.85
N ASP A 142 -9.58 -9.60 -9.37
CA ASP A 142 -8.63 -10.68 -9.13
C ASP A 142 -7.85 -11.08 -10.40
N ASP A 143 -8.49 -11.04 -11.57
CA ASP A 143 -7.83 -11.30 -12.85
C ASP A 143 -6.69 -10.31 -13.15
N GLU A 144 -6.85 -9.03 -12.79
CA GLU A 144 -5.78 -8.02 -12.92
C GLU A 144 -4.58 -8.40 -12.04
N LEU A 145 -4.83 -8.93 -10.83
CA LEU A 145 -3.76 -9.40 -9.94
C LEU A 145 -3.04 -10.63 -10.50
N VAL A 146 -3.77 -11.58 -11.10
CA VAL A 146 -3.17 -12.76 -11.73
C VAL A 146 -2.25 -12.36 -12.88
N GLN A 147 -2.65 -11.38 -13.70
CA GLN A 147 -1.80 -10.89 -14.78
C GLN A 147 -0.54 -10.20 -14.25
N ASP A 148 -0.66 -9.42 -13.18
CA ASP A 148 0.48 -8.75 -12.58
C ASP A 148 1.44 -9.73 -11.88
N MET A 149 0.93 -10.78 -11.24
CA MET A 149 1.76 -11.88 -10.74
C MET A 149 2.59 -12.53 -11.85
N LYS A 150 1.97 -12.80 -13.02
CA LYS A 150 2.67 -13.31 -14.20
C LYS A 150 3.71 -12.32 -14.68
N PHE A 151 3.36 -11.04 -14.81
CA PHE A 151 4.29 -10.00 -15.23
C PHE A 151 5.52 -9.94 -14.32
N PHE A 152 5.34 -10.00 -13.00
CA PHE A 152 6.45 -10.05 -12.06
C PHE A 152 7.32 -11.30 -12.25
N GLY A 153 6.71 -12.48 -12.38
CA GLY A 153 7.46 -13.74 -12.56
C GLY A 153 8.20 -13.81 -13.90
N GLU A 154 7.55 -13.40 -14.98
CA GLU A 154 8.07 -13.51 -16.34
C GLU A 154 9.04 -12.39 -16.69
N THR A 155 8.79 -11.17 -16.23
CA THR A 155 9.58 -9.99 -16.61
C THR A 155 10.62 -9.66 -15.55
N MET A 156 10.21 -9.57 -14.29
CA MET A 156 11.10 -9.16 -13.18
C MET A 156 11.77 -10.33 -12.47
N LYS A 157 11.38 -11.57 -12.78
CA LYS A 157 11.92 -12.80 -12.19
C LYS A 157 11.75 -12.86 -10.66
N ILE A 158 10.68 -12.25 -10.15
CA ILE A 158 10.35 -12.23 -8.73
C ILE A 158 8.95 -12.81 -8.52
N ILE A 159 8.79 -13.59 -7.45
CA ILE A 159 7.48 -14.13 -7.05
C ILE A 159 6.80 -13.11 -6.15
N VAL A 160 5.55 -12.78 -6.47
CA VAL A 160 4.72 -11.84 -5.72
C VAL A 160 3.39 -12.49 -5.41
N GLN A 161 2.96 -12.39 -4.15
CA GLN A 161 1.63 -12.83 -3.75
C GLN A 161 0.55 -11.86 -4.29
N PRO A 162 -0.72 -12.28 -4.43
CA PRO A 162 -1.74 -11.47 -5.08
C PRO A 162 -1.94 -10.08 -4.44
N THR A 163 -2.00 -10.01 -3.11
CA THR A 163 -2.13 -8.75 -2.37
C THR A 163 -1.00 -7.76 -2.69
N GLY A 164 0.22 -8.26 -2.92
CA GLY A 164 1.36 -7.41 -3.28
C GLY A 164 1.29 -6.82 -4.69
N CYS A 165 0.36 -7.29 -5.52
CA CYS A 165 0.15 -6.79 -6.87
C CYS A 165 -0.86 -5.63 -6.93
N LEU A 166 -1.64 -5.37 -5.88
CA LEU A 166 -2.68 -4.33 -5.87
C LEU A 166 -2.13 -2.96 -6.32
N GLY A 167 -0.99 -2.54 -5.79
CA GLY A 167 -0.36 -1.27 -6.16
C GLY A 167 -0.01 -1.18 -7.65
N LEU A 168 0.54 -2.26 -8.22
CA LEU A 168 0.90 -2.31 -9.65
C LEU A 168 -0.35 -2.34 -10.53
N ALA A 169 -1.37 -3.12 -10.13
CA ALA A 169 -2.61 -3.25 -10.87
C ALA A 169 -3.32 -1.90 -10.95
N GLY A 170 -3.38 -1.16 -9.83
CA GLY A 170 -3.91 0.20 -9.80
C GLY A 170 -3.14 1.17 -10.69
N LEU A 171 -1.79 1.08 -10.71
CA LEU A 171 -0.96 1.87 -11.62
C LEU A 171 -1.28 1.56 -13.07
N ARG A 172 -1.23 0.27 -13.47
CA ARG A 172 -1.45 -0.17 -14.86
C ARG A 172 -2.84 0.19 -15.36
N LYS A 173 -3.86 0.03 -14.51
CA LYS A 173 -5.24 0.43 -14.78
C LYS A 173 -5.41 1.93 -14.98
N ARG A 174 -4.62 2.76 -14.27
CA ARG A 174 -4.64 4.23 -14.45
C ARG A 174 -3.77 4.68 -15.63
N TRP A 175 -2.69 3.96 -15.91
CA TRP A 175 -1.74 4.26 -16.99
C TRP A 175 -2.39 4.20 -18.38
N THR A 176 -3.38 3.34 -18.57
CA THR A 176 -4.18 3.29 -19.82
C THR A 176 -4.95 4.57 -20.09
N VAL A 177 -5.19 5.39 -19.05
CA VAL A 177 -5.96 6.64 -19.12
C VAL A 177 -5.04 7.88 -19.05
N VAL A 178 -3.91 7.82 -18.33
CA VAL A 178 -2.98 8.95 -18.12
C VAL A 178 -1.52 8.48 -18.13
N LYS A 179 -0.65 9.11 -18.92
CA LYS A 179 0.82 8.91 -18.84
C LYS A 179 1.38 9.69 -17.65
N PHE A 180 2.18 9.05 -16.79
CA PHE A 180 2.77 9.69 -15.61
C PHE A 180 4.24 10.07 -15.84
N PRO A 181 4.68 11.29 -15.47
CA PRO A 181 6.08 11.68 -15.62
C PRO A 181 7.02 10.98 -14.61
N LYS A 182 6.56 10.70 -13.37
CA LYS A 182 7.29 9.93 -12.32
C LYS A 182 6.30 9.25 -11.34
N ALA A 183 6.19 7.93 -11.34
CA ALA A 183 5.30 7.17 -10.45
C ALA A 183 6.07 6.11 -9.65
N VAL A 184 5.68 5.89 -8.39
CA VAL A 184 6.23 4.82 -7.53
C VAL A 184 5.11 3.89 -7.09
N VAL A 185 5.37 2.59 -7.17
CA VAL A 185 4.50 1.54 -6.66
C VAL A 185 5.12 0.94 -5.42
N VAL A 186 4.33 0.84 -4.34
CA VAL A 186 4.71 0.15 -3.11
C VAL A 186 4.19 -1.28 -3.16
N ARG A 187 5.10 -2.24 -2.98
CA ARG A 187 4.83 -3.67 -2.97
C ARG A 187 4.82 -4.20 -1.52
N LEU A 188 3.98 -5.22 -1.25
CA LEU A 188 4.00 -5.97 0.03
C LEU A 188 5.06 -7.10 -0.01
N PHE A 189 5.82 -7.21 1.09
CA PHE A 189 7.00 -8.08 1.35
C PHE A 189 8.27 -7.73 0.53
N TYR A 190 9.23 -7.07 1.22
CA TYR A 190 10.58 -6.62 0.81
C TYR A 190 10.66 -5.46 -0.22
N PRO A 191 11.68 -4.57 -0.14
CA PRO A 191 11.62 -3.18 -0.59
C PRO A 191 11.71 -2.95 -2.12
N VAL A 192 11.51 -1.69 -2.51
CA VAL A 192 10.93 -1.14 -3.74
C VAL A 192 11.85 -1.24 -4.98
N ALA A 193 11.27 -1.53 -6.16
CA ALA A 193 11.45 -0.75 -7.41
C ALA A 193 10.68 -1.37 -8.60
N MET A 194 9.76 -0.61 -9.16
CA MET A 194 9.64 -0.53 -10.63
C MET A 194 9.28 0.90 -11.01
N LEU A 195 10.20 1.60 -11.68
CA LEU A 195 9.88 2.72 -12.56
C LEU A 195 9.99 2.20 -13.99
N ILE A 196 8.95 2.43 -14.80
CA ILE A 196 9.01 2.42 -16.27
C ILE A 196 8.99 3.88 -16.70
#